data_AF-X0ZMP0-F1
#
_entry.id   AF-X0ZMP0-F1
#
_cell.length_a   1.000
_cell.length_b   1.000
_cell.length_c   1.000
_cell.angle_alpha   90.00
_cell.angle_beta   90.00
_cell.angle_gamma   90.00
#
_symmetry.space_group_name_H-M   'P 1'
#
loop_
_entity.id
_entity.type
_entity.pdbx_description
1 polymer ?
#
loop_
_entity_poly.entity_id
_entity_poly.type
_entity_poly.pdbx_seq_one_letter_code
_entity_poly.pdbx_strand_id
1 'polypeptide(L)'
;MMFHEDAPASEITKPLPLIRPKAEKPLNTIILAKRWVGLYTHWWGGKTVRCPDTGCRACDRNIARIWKGFIPVCDAFMMSSVALLQFTGRCTVTLNENKRDPGGLLGSRVLWTRIGKAINSPLRCELIGWADVKECYTYERTCDIVAAVFRDNGELQTPE
;
A
#
# COMPACT_ATOMS: atom_id res chain seq x y z
N MET A 1 -9.29 3.82 41.75
CA MET A 1 -8.54 2.78 41.03
C MET A 1 -9.26 2.59 39.71
N MET A 2 -8.91 3.40 38.71
CA MET A 2 -9.50 3.29 37.38
C MET A 2 -8.74 2.18 36.66
N PHE A 3 -9.43 1.08 36.38
CA PHE A 3 -8.90 0.05 35.52
C PHE A 3 -8.71 0.70 34.15
N HIS A 4 -7.46 0.89 33.75
CA HIS A 4 -7.13 0.98 32.34
C HIS A 4 -7.58 -0.36 31.75
N GLU A 5 -8.65 -0.35 30.96
CA GLU A 5 -8.79 -1.38 29.94
C GLU A 5 -7.60 -1.16 29.02
N ASP A 6 -6.52 -1.88 29.31
CA ASP A 6 -5.47 -2.11 28.35
C ASP A 6 -6.18 -2.57 27.08
N ALA A 7 -6.25 -1.68 26.08
CA ALA A 7 -6.72 -2.03 24.76
C ALA A 7 -6.00 -3.34 24.41
N PRO A 8 -6.73 -4.41 24.08
CA PRO A 8 -6.11 -5.72 23.99
C PRO A 8 -4.92 -5.58 23.05
N ALA A 9 -3.73 -5.90 23.58
CA ALA A 9 -2.54 -6.13 22.80
C ALA A 9 -2.78 -7.41 21.98
N SER A 10 -3.79 -7.40 21.12
CA SER A 10 -4.25 -8.54 20.37
C SER A 10 -3.95 -8.30 18.91
N GLU A 11 -3.08 -9.17 18.44
CA GLU A 11 -2.94 -9.55 17.05
C GLU A 11 -2.23 -8.49 16.21
N ILE A 12 -1.03 -8.84 15.78
CA ILE A 12 -0.64 -8.59 14.40
C ILE A 12 -1.73 -9.27 13.56
N THR A 13 -2.88 -8.59 13.41
CA THR A 13 -4.03 -9.04 12.63
C THR A 13 -3.46 -9.40 11.26
N LYS A 14 -3.74 -10.63 10.83
CA LYS A 14 -3.15 -11.32 9.67
C LYS A 14 -2.66 -10.34 8.59
N PRO A 15 -1.44 -10.53 8.05
CA PRO A 15 -0.94 -9.67 6.99
C PRO A 15 -1.99 -9.57 5.87
N LEU A 16 -2.38 -8.33 5.54
CA LEU A 16 -3.34 -8.11 4.47
C LEU A 16 -2.73 -8.65 3.16
N PRO A 17 -3.50 -9.40 2.34
CA PRO A 17 -3.01 -9.87 1.07
C PRO A 17 -2.59 -8.68 0.20
N LEU A 18 -1.35 -8.71 -0.29
CA LEU A 18 -0.83 -7.68 -1.18
C LEU A 18 -1.41 -7.87 -2.58
N ILE A 19 -2.22 -6.92 -3.04
CA ILE A 19 -2.77 -6.93 -4.39
C ILE A 19 -2.05 -5.93 -5.29
N ARG A 20 -1.78 -6.38 -6.52
CA ARG A 20 -1.22 -5.56 -7.60
C ARG A 20 -2.20 -5.65 -8.79
N PRO A 21 -2.81 -4.54 -9.23
CA PRO A 21 -3.71 -4.57 -10.39
C PRO A 21 -3.01 -5.23 -11.59
N LYS A 22 -3.66 -6.15 -12.29
CA LYS A 22 -3.05 -6.84 -13.44
C LYS A 22 -3.30 -6.04 -14.72
N ALA A 23 -2.48 -6.27 -15.76
CA ALA A 23 -2.79 -5.72 -17.09
C ALA A 23 -4.16 -6.24 -17.54
N GLU A 24 -4.93 -5.39 -18.24
CA GLU A 24 -6.25 -5.71 -18.82
C GLU A 24 -7.33 -6.13 -17.81
N LYS A 25 -7.03 -6.09 -16.50
CA LYS A 25 -7.99 -6.37 -15.43
C LYS A 25 -8.04 -5.16 -14.49
N PRO A 26 -8.79 -4.11 -14.86
CA PRO A 26 -9.02 -2.98 -13.98
C PRO A 26 -9.58 -3.46 -12.64
N LEU A 27 -9.14 -2.83 -11.57
CA LEU A 27 -9.58 -3.18 -10.22
C LEU A 27 -10.41 -2.02 -9.67
N ASN A 28 -11.63 -2.31 -9.21
CA ASN A 28 -12.49 -1.33 -8.57
C ASN A 28 -12.49 -1.58 -7.06
N THR A 29 -12.06 -0.59 -6.27
CA THR A 29 -11.90 -0.75 -4.83
C THR A 29 -12.43 0.43 -4.05
N ILE A 30 -12.77 0.20 -2.79
CA ILE A 30 -13.04 1.27 -1.81
C ILE A 30 -11.80 1.42 -0.92
N ILE A 31 -11.33 2.65 -0.74
CA ILE A 31 -10.22 2.97 0.16
C ILE A 31 -10.69 2.94 1.62
N LEU A 32 -9.96 2.23 2.47
CA LEU A 32 -10.26 2.06 3.91
C LEU A 32 -9.33 2.86 4.82
N ALA A 33 -8.61 3.86 4.29
CA ALA A 33 -7.71 4.70 5.08
C ALA A 33 -7.79 6.17 4.64
N LYS A 34 -7.55 7.10 5.58
CA LYS A 34 -7.56 8.54 5.26
C LYS A 34 -6.37 8.98 4.40
N ARG A 35 -5.25 8.25 4.45
CA ARG A 35 -4.00 8.58 3.75
C ARG A 35 -3.25 7.29 3.38
N TRP A 36 -2.38 7.37 2.38
CA TRP A 36 -1.55 6.26 1.91
C TRP A 36 -0.15 6.28 2.56
N VAL A 37 0.55 5.13 2.49
CA VAL A 37 1.96 4.98 2.86
C VAL A 37 2.79 4.85 1.59
N GLY A 38 3.92 5.56 1.51
CA GLY A 38 4.84 5.49 0.37
C GLY A 38 6.25 5.20 0.83
N LEU A 39 6.99 4.41 0.05
CA LEU A 39 8.40 4.16 0.29
C LEU A 39 9.16 3.89 -1.00
N TYR A 40 10.48 4.06 -0.95
CA TYR A 40 11.38 3.69 -2.03
C TYR A 40 11.83 2.24 -1.90
N THR A 41 12.04 1.58 -3.04
CA THR A 41 12.47 0.18 -3.14
C THR A 41 13.53 -0.02 -4.20
N HIS A 42 14.28 -1.12 -4.10
CA HIS A 42 15.17 -1.63 -5.14
C HIS A 42 14.76 -3.05 -5.54
N TRP A 43 15.09 -3.43 -6.77
CA TRP A 43 15.17 -4.84 -7.16
C TRP A 43 16.60 -5.31 -6.91
N TRP A 44 16.81 -6.11 -5.87
CA TRP A 44 18.14 -6.53 -5.41
C TRP A 44 18.09 -7.96 -4.89
N GLY A 45 19.09 -8.78 -5.25
CA GLY A 45 19.16 -10.18 -4.81
C GLY A 45 17.91 -10.99 -5.19
N GLY A 46 17.35 -10.75 -6.39
CA GLY A 46 16.17 -11.47 -6.89
C GLY A 46 14.83 -11.08 -6.25
N LYS A 47 14.79 -10.03 -5.41
CA LYS A 47 13.58 -9.60 -4.72
C LYS A 47 13.43 -8.08 -4.64
N THR A 48 12.23 -7.62 -4.30
CA THR A 48 12.03 -6.21 -3.95
C THR A 48 12.43 -5.99 -2.50
N VAL A 49 13.39 -5.09 -2.26
CA VAL A 49 13.80 -4.67 -0.92
C VAL A 49 13.45 -3.21 -0.67
N ARG A 50 13.13 -2.86 0.57
CA ARG A 50 12.97 -1.46 0.99
C ARG A 50 14.32 -0.74 0.88
N CYS A 51 14.31 0.48 0.36
CA CYS A 51 15.44 1.40 0.44
C CYS A 51 15.40 2.12 1.80
N PRO A 52 16.45 2.03 2.64
CA PRO A 52 16.58 2.83 3.86
C PRO A 52 17.06 4.27 3.60
N ASP A 53 17.22 4.65 2.33
CA ASP A 53 17.87 5.88 1.84
C ASP A 53 19.36 5.96 2.24
N THR A 54 19.68 6.12 3.52
CA THR A 54 21.07 6.18 4.00
C THR A 54 21.64 4.77 4.20
N GLY A 55 22.89 4.55 3.76
CA GLY A 55 23.59 3.26 3.92
C GLY A 55 23.02 2.13 3.04
N CYS A 56 22.30 2.46 1.97
CA CYS A 56 21.71 1.46 1.08
C CYS A 56 22.75 0.91 0.08
N ARG A 57 23.17 -0.35 0.27
CA ARG A 57 24.08 -1.04 -0.65
C ARG A 57 23.63 -1.03 -2.11
N ALA A 58 22.31 -1.08 -2.36
CA ALA A 58 21.78 -1.03 -3.71
C ALA A 58 21.96 0.38 -4.33
N CYS A 59 21.78 1.44 -3.54
CA CYS A 59 22.12 2.81 -3.96
C CYS A 59 23.62 2.94 -4.26
N ASP A 60 24.49 2.39 -3.42
CA ASP A 60 25.95 2.44 -3.61
C ASP A 60 26.39 1.77 -4.92
N ARG A 61 25.62 0.77 -5.39
CA ARG A 61 25.83 0.10 -6.68
C ARG A 61 25.04 0.73 -7.84
N ASN A 62 24.53 1.95 -7.69
CA ASN A 62 23.73 2.66 -8.68
C ASN A 62 22.49 1.88 -9.19
N ILE A 63 21.91 1.02 -8.35
CA ILE A 63 20.69 0.29 -8.72
C ILE A 63 19.50 1.23 -8.62
N ALA A 64 18.67 1.21 -9.67
CA ALA A 64 17.50 2.06 -9.79
C ALA A 64 16.59 1.98 -8.55
N ARG A 65 16.22 3.16 -8.04
CA ARG A 65 15.29 3.34 -6.91
C ARG A 65 13.89 3.58 -7.46
N ILE A 66 12.91 2.81 -6.99
CA ILE A 66 11.52 2.88 -7.46
C ILE A 66 10.59 3.18 -6.29
N TRP A 67 9.77 4.22 -6.42
CA TRP A 67 8.74 4.55 -5.44
C TRP A 67 7.52 3.64 -5.56
N LYS A 68 6.99 3.19 -4.42
CA LYS A 68 5.76 2.39 -4.33
C LYS A 68 4.86 2.97 -3.23
N GLY A 69 3.56 3.03 -3.55
CA GLY A 69 2.51 3.43 -2.63
C GLY A 69 1.69 2.24 -2.18
N PHE A 70 1.16 2.32 -0.97
CA PHE A 70 0.39 1.28 -0.32
C PHE A 70 -0.83 1.89 0.36
N ILE A 71 -1.99 1.26 0.19
CA ILE A 71 -3.21 1.69 0.88
C ILE A 71 -4.15 0.50 1.11
N PRO A 72 -4.76 0.38 2.31
CA PRO A 72 -5.78 -0.63 2.58
C PRO A 72 -7.04 -0.35 1.76
N VAL A 73 -7.56 -1.40 1.13
CA VAL A 73 -8.74 -1.34 0.29
C VAL A 73 -9.61 -2.58 0.48
N CYS A 74 -10.88 -2.49 0.12
CA CYS A 74 -11.72 -3.67 -0.12
C CYS A 74 -12.29 -3.66 -1.55
N ASP A 75 -12.75 -4.83 -2.01
CA ASP A 75 -13.48 -4.94 -3.26
C ASP A 75 -14.77 -4.11 -3.22
N ALA A 76 -15.00 -3.30 -4.26
CA ALA A 76 -16.13 -2.38 -4.28
C ALA A 76 -17.49 -3.06 -4.44
N PHE A 77 -17.55 -4.31 -4.90
CA PHE A 77 -18.79 -5.05 -5.13
C PHE A 77 -19.15 -5.94 -3.94
N MET A 78 -18.18 -6.70 -3.43
CA MET A 78 -18.43 -7.68 -2.37
C MET A 78 -18.19 -7.13 -0.96
N MET A 79 -17.36 -6.08 -0.81
CA MET A 79 -16.98 -5.47 0.48
C MET A 79 -16.50 -6.46 1.56
N SER A 80 -16.16 -7.70 1.19
CA SER A 80 -15.98 -8.82 2.13
C SER A 80 -14.52 -9.18 2.39
N SER A 81 -13.59 -8.72 1.53
CA SER A 81 -12.16 -8.96 1.70
C SER A 81 -11.37 -7.66 1.68
N VAL A 82 -10.56 -7.47 2.71
CA VAL A 82 -9.61 -6.37 2.84
C VAL A 82 -8.24 -6.81 2.33
N ALA A 83 -7.59 -5.93 1.59
CA ALA A 83 -6.30 -6.16 0.98
C ALA A 83 -5.42 -4.90 1.09
N LEU A 84 -4.11 -5.08 0.95
CA LEU A 84 -3.18 -3.98 0.79
C LEU A 84 -2.92 -3.77 -0.70
N LEU A 85 -3.37 -2.65 -1.26
CA LEU A 85 -3.14 -2.32 -2.66
C LEU A 85 -1.79 -1.62 -2.83
N GLN A 86 -0.94 -2.18 -3.68
CA GLN A 86 0.29 -1.53 -4.13
C GLN A 86 0.05 -0.71 -5.40
N PHE A 87 0.40 0.57 -5.38
CA PHE A 87 0.29 1.46 -6.53
C PHE A 87 1.60 2.19 -6.86
N THR A 88 1.66 2.79 -8.06
CA THR A 88 2.84 3.49 -8.56
C THR A 88 2.75 5.00 -8.33
N GLY A 89 3.89 5.70 -8.33
CA GLY A 89 3.98 7.14 -8.06
C GLY A 89 3.04 8.02 -8.88
N ARG A 90 2.70 7.61 -10.10
CA ARG A 90 1.76 8.32 -10.98
C ARG A 90 0.37 8.53 -10.35
N CYS A 91 -0.10 7.61 -9.50
CA CYS A 91 -1.40 7.73 -8.84
C CYS A 91 -1.41 8.79 -7.73
N THR A 92 -0.26 9.26 -7.25
CA THR A 92 -0.20 10.20 -6.12
C THR A 92 -0.85 11.54 -6.44
N VAL A 93 -0.78 12.01 -7.69
CA VAL A 93 -1.42 13.25 -8.14
C VAL A 93 -2.93 13.18 -7.92
N THR A 94 -3.60 12.22 -8.56
CA THR A 94 -5.04 12.00 -8.39
C THR A 94 -5.43 11.80 -6.93
N LEU A 95 -4.67 10.99 -6.17
CA LEU A 95 -4.98 10.73 -4.76
C LEU A 95 -4.76 11.96 -3.86
N ASN A 96 -3.88 12.89 -4.23
CA ASN A 96 -3.68 14.11 -3.46
C ASN A 96 -4.76 15.16 -3.76
N GLU A 97 -5.17 15.27 -5.02
CA GLU A 97 -6.20 16.21 -5.48
C GLU A 97 -7.61 15.84 -4.98
N ASN A 98 -7.85 14.57 -4.65
CA ASN A 98 -9.18 14.05 -4.35
C ASN A 98 -9.42 13.76 -2.85
N LYS A 99 -8.64 14.36 -1.95
CA LYS A 99 -8.86 14.24 -0.50
C LYS A 99 -10.05 15.09 -0.07
N ARG A 100 -10.96 14.52 0.72
CA ARG A 100 -12.03 15.26 1.42
C ARG A 100 -11.53 15.76 2.76
N ASP A 101 -12.00 16.93 3.20
CA ASP A 101 -11.80 17.38 4.58
C ASP A 101 -13.07 17.04 5.40
N PRO A 102 -12.98 16.42 6.60
CA PRO A 102 -11.80 15.86 7.30
C PRO A 102 -11.55 14.36 7.01
N GLY A 103 -12.24 13.80 6.00
CA GLY A 103 -12.25 12.36 5.70
C GLY A 103 -10.99 11.82 5.00
N GLY A 104 -10.13 12.68 4.47
CA GLY A 104 -9.02 12.30 3.59
C GLY A 104 -9.51 11.49 2.39
N LEU A 105 -8.89 10.34 2.16
CA LEU A 105 -9.25 9.37 1.12
C LEU A 105 -10.27 8.31 1.57
N LEU A 106 -10.66 8.29 2.85
CA LEU A 106 -11.52 7.24 3.39
C LEU A 106 -12.86 7.18 2.64
N GLY A 107 -13.25 5.98 2.20
CA GLY A 107 -14.48 5.75 1.45
C GLY A 107 -14.38 6.06 -0.05
N SER A 108 -13.23 6.51 -0.57
CA SER A 108 -13.06 6.76 -2.01
C SER A 108 -13.24 5.48 -2.82
N ARG A 109 -14.12 5.50 -3.83
CA ARG A 109 -14.20 4.45 -4.86
C ARG A 109 -13.23 4.77 -5.98
N VAL A 110 -12.26 3.89 -6.20
CA VAL A 110 -11.16 4.13 -7.13
C VAL A 110 -11.07 2.98 -8.13
N LEU A 111 -11.02 3.34 -9.41
CA LEU A 111 -10.70 2.43 -10.49
C LEU A 111 -9.19 2.47 -10.74
N TRP A 112 -8.53 1.34 -10.63
CA TRP A 112 -7.10 1.17 -10.85
C TRP A 112 -6.84 0.43 -12.16
N THR A 113 -6.12 1.07 -13.07
CA THR A 113 -5.81 0.49 -14.39
C THR A 113 -4.32 0.49 -14.62
N ARG A 114 -3.79 -0.66 -15.04
CA ARG A 114 -2.39 -0.75 -15.43
C ARG A 114 -2.22 -0.33 -16.89
N ILE A 115 -1.31 0.60 -17.14
CA ILE A 115 -1.10 1.18 -18.47
C ILE A 115 -0.34 0.22 -19.39
N GLY A 116 0.65 -0.52 -18.87
CA GLY A 116 1.46 -1.46 -19.65
C GLY A 116 1.21 -2.93 -19.30
N LYS A 117 1.67 -3.84 -20.16
CA LYS A 117 1.47 -5.30 -20.00
C LYS A 117 2.28 -5.90 -18.84
N ALA A 118 3.45 -5.34 -18.53
CA ALA A 118 4.31 -5.85 -17.46
C ALA A 118 3.75 -5.55 -16.06
N ILE A 119 3.92 -6.46 -15.09
CA ILE A 119 3.44 -6.30 -13.70
C ILE A 119 4.03 -5.09 -12.95
N ASN A 120 5.12 -4.53 -13.46
CA ASN A 120 5.77 -3.33 -12.91
C ASN A 120 5.46 -2.05 -13.73
N SER A 121 4.61 -2.14 -14.76
CA SER A 121 4.21 -0.97 -15.55
C SER A 121 3.46 0.06 -14.69
N PRO A 122 3.50 1.35 -15.04
CA PRO A 122 2.74 2.38 -14.33
C PRO A 122 1.25 2.04 -14.17
N LEU A 123 0.69 2.40 -13.03
CA LEU A 123 -0.75 2.45 -12.81
C LEU A 123 -1.28 3.86 -13.07
N ARG A 124 -2.54 3.89 -13.52
CA ARG A 124 -3.44 5.04 -13.47
C ARG A 124 -4.51 4.75 -12.43
N CYS A 125 -4.96 5.77 -11.74
CA CYS A 125 -6.18 5.70 -10.93
C CYS A 125 -7.16 6.81 -11.31
N GLU A 126 -8.44 6.50 -11.17
CA GLU A 126 -9.54 7.46 -11.33
C GLU A 126 -10.47 7.33 -10.12
N LEU A 127 -10.81 8.46 -9.50
CA LEU A 127 -11.87 8.51 -8.51
C LEU A 127 -13.21 8.44 -9.24
N ILE A 128 -14.04 7.45 -8.89
CA ILE A 128 -15.33 7.21 -9.56
C ILE A 128 -16.53 7.36 -8.61
N GLY A 129 -16.29 7.70 -7.34
CA GLY A 129 -17.34 7.93 -6.37
C GLY A 129 -16.88 7.73 -4.94
N TRP A 130 -17.85 7.54 -4.04
CA TRP A 130 -17.62 7.39 -2.61
C TRP A 130 -18.56 6.35 -2.02
N ALA A 131 -18.15 5.75 -0.90
CA ALA A 131 -18.95 4.82 -0.11
C ALA A 131 -18.78 5.14 1.37
N ASP A 132 -19.84 4.91 2.13
CA ASP A 132 -19.76 4.91 3.58
C ASP A 132 -19.10 3.62 4.04
N VAL A 133 -18.01 3.76 4.79
CA VAL A 133 -17.23 2.62 5.30
C VAL A 133 -17.22 2.66 6.81
N LYS A 134 -17.46 1.50 7.43
CA LYS A 134 -17.40 1.34 8.89
C LYS A 134 -15.99 1.04 9.39
N GLU A 135 -15.19 0.39 8.54
CA GLU A 135 -13.81 0.03 8.85
C GLU A 135 -12.85 1.14 8.39
N CYS A 136 -11.87 1.46 9.25
CA CYS A 136 -10.87 2.47 8.97
C CYS A 136 -9.51 2.04 9.51
N TYR A 137 -8.50 2.04 8.64
CA TYR A 137 -7.11 1.80 8.97
C TYR A 137 -6.42 3.13 9.25
N THR A 138 -5.73 3.20 10.40
CA THR A 138 -4.87 4.34 10.73
C THR A 138 -3.61 4.34 9.88
N TYR A 139 -2.91 5.47 9.86
CA TYR A 139 -1.65 5.56 9.13
C TYR A 139 -0.60 4.65 9.74
N GLU A 140 -0.51 4.64 11.08
CA GLU A 140 0.40 3.83 11.87
C GLU A 140 0.16 2.35 11.61
N ARG A 141 -1.10 1.91 11.63
CA ARG A 141 -1.47 0.53 11.32
C ARG A 141 -1.10 0.15 9.89
N THR A 142 -1.30 1.06 8.94
CA THR A 142 -0.89 0.84 7.55
C THR A 142 0.63 0.71 7.43
N CYS A 143 1.40 1.52 8.16
CA CYS A 143 2.86 1.42 8.22
C CYS A 143 3.32 0.06 8.77
N ASP A 144 2.69 -0.46 9.82
CA ASP A 144 3.01 -1.78 10.38
C ASP A 144 2.76 -2.91 9.39
N ILE A 145 1.63 -2.87 8.69
CA ILE A 145 1.28 -3.87 7.66
C ILE A 145 2.30 -3.80 6.51
N VAL A 146 2.64 -2.59 6.05
CA VAL A 146 3.66 -2.40 5.01
C VAL A 146 5.02 -2.91 5.48
N ALA A 147 5.41 -2.62 6.73
CA ALA A 147 6.67 -3.10 7.27
C ALA A 147 6.73 -4.63 7.29
N ALA A 148 5.64 -5.31 7.66
CA ALA A 148 5.55 -6.78 7.64
C ALA A 148 5.79 -7.35 6.23
N VAL A 149 5.17 -6.75 5.19
CA VAL A 149 5.40 -7.15 3.79
C VAL A 149 6.89 -7.14 3.42
N PHE A 150 7.68 -6.21 3.94
CA PHE A 150 9.11 -6.13 3.63
C PHE A 150 10.00 -6.93 4.59
N ARG A 151 9.53 -7.33 5.78
CA ARG A 151 10.25 -8.25 6.68
C ARG A 151 10.25 -9.67 6.14
N ASP A 152 9.11 -10.15 5.62
CA ASP A 152 9.00 -11.49 5.01
C ASP A 152 9.85 -11.60 3.73
N ASN A 153 10.09 -10.47 3.06
CA ASN A 153 11.01 -10.38 1.93
C ASN A 153 12.49 -10.21 2.37
N GLY A 154 12.81 -10.37 3.65
CA GLY A 154 13.93 -9.68 4.29
C GLY A 154 14.84 -10.52 5.18
N GLU A 155 15.07 -11.80 4.92
CA GLU A 155 16.38 -12.35 5.31
C GLU A 155 17.44 -11.84 4.33
N LEU A 156 18.30 -10.97 4.85
CA LEU A 156 19.54 -10.55 4.22
C LEU A 156 20.50 -11.76 4.20
N GLN A 157 20.40 -12.60 3.18
CA GLN A 157 21.56 -13.41 2.82
C GLN A 157 22.57 -12.47 2.18
N THR A 158 23.66 -12.22 2.91
CA THR A 158 24.92 -11.76 2.32
C THR A 158 25.30 -12.79 1.24
N PRO A 159 25.41 -12.41 -0.04
CA PRO A 159 26.14 -13.25 -0.98
C PRO A 159 27.60 -13.26 -0.51
N GLU A 160 28.16 -14.45 -0.33
CA GLU A 160 29.60 -14.69 -0.18
C GLU A 160 30.39 -14.14 -1.37
#